data_AF-A0A3D3UY41-F1
#
_entry.id   AF-A0A3D3UY41-F1
#
_cell.length_a   1.000
_cell.length_b   1.000
_cell.length_c   1.000
_cell.angle_alpha   90.00
_cell.angle_beta   90.00
_cell.angle_gamma   90.00
#
_symmetry.space_group_name_H-M   'P 1'
#
loop_
_entity.id
_entity.type
_entity.pdbx_description
1 polymer ?
#
loop_
_entity_poly.entity_id
_entity_poly.type
_entity_poly.pdbx_seq_one_letter_code
_entity_poly.pdbx_strand_id
1 'polypeptide(L)'
;MTDEKKADLAGPGIGDYDKLQKILPQDYNSLLNPKETQLATYAVKDYIEENLCKELNLIRVTVPLIVDVESGVNDMLDRDGSRTPIQFHISNDRDKNPIDAQVVQAATKWKRMALKQFGMKLGEGLITDMRAIRKDYFLDHDHSAYVDQWDWELA
;
A
#
# COMPACT_ATOMS: atom_id res chain seq x y z
N MET A 1 4.93 0.88 33.02
CA MET A 1 4.82 0.63 31.56
C MET A 1 5.57 1.75 30.88
N THR A 2 6.75 1.39 30.39
CA THR A 2 7.86 2.26 29.97
C THR A 2 7.52 3.13 28.77
N ASP A 3 8.09 4.34 28.76
CA ASP A 3 8.01 5.34 27.68
C ASP A 3 8.45 4.80 26.30
N GLU A 4 9.14 3.66 26.27
CA GLU A 4 9.54 2.93 25.06
C GLU A 4 8.34 2.57 24.15
N LYS A 5 7.17 2.25 24.72
CA LYS A 5 5.98 1.92 23.93
C LYS A 5 5.35 3.14 23.24
N LYS A 6 5.66 4.37 23.65
CA LYS A 6 5.22 5.58 22.93
C LYS A 6 6.08 5.86 21.70
N ALA A 7 7.35 5.47 21.70
CA ALA A 7 8.22 5.63 20.54
C ALA A 7 7.83 4.67 19.40
N ASP A 8 7.41 3.45 19.75
CA ASP A 8 7.05 2.41 18.78
C ASP A 8 5.74 2.71 18.02
N LEU A 9 4.84 3.50 18.62
CA LEU A 9 3.57 3.91 18.00
C LEU A 9 3.71 5.08 17.02
N ALA A 10 4.88 5.72 16.93
CA ALA A 10 5.12 6.89 16.08
C ALA A 10 6.00 6.59 14.86
N GLY A 11 6.45 5.33 14.69
CA GLY A 11 7.61 5.03 13.84
C GLY A 11 8.87 5.76 14.32
N PRO A 12 10.03 5.58 13.68
CA PRO A 12 11.31 6.17 14.11
C PRO A 12 11.38 7.71 14.03
N GLY A 13 10.25 8.41 13.95
CA GLY A 13 10.20 9.86 13.79
C GLY A 13 10.77 10.28 12.44
N ILE A 14 10.78 11.59 12.17
CA ILE A 14 11.47 12.13 10.99
C ILE A 14 12.95 11.75 11.11
N GLY A 15 13.40 10.85 10.24
CA GLY A 15 14.79 10.39 10.23
C GLY A 15 15.74 11.55 9.94
N ASP A 16 16.78 11.67 10.75
CA ASP A 16 17.90 12.56 10.49
C ASP A 16 18.91 11.84 9.59
N TYR A 17 19.01 12.25 8.33
CA TYR A 17 19.91 11.65 7.35
C TYR A 17 21.37 11.62 7.81
N ASP A 18 21.83 12.63 8.57
CA ASP A 18 23.20 12.69 9.09
C ASP A 18 23.46 11.62 10.15
N LYS A 19 22.42 11.23 10.91
CA LYS A 19 22.50 10.11 11.86
C LYS A 19 22.41 8.76 11.15
N LEU A 20 21.50 8.64 10.18
CA LEU A 20 21.33 7.41 9.40
C LEU A 20 22.63 7.03 8.67
N GLN A 21 23.29 8.00 8.03
CA GLN A 21 24.54 7.76 7.32
C GLN A 21 25.63 7.14 8.20
N LYS A 22 25.67 7.49 9.50
CA LYS A 22 26.67 6.98 10.45
C LYS A 22 26.46 5.53 10.86
N ILE A 23 25.24 4.99 10.71
CA ILE A 23 24.91 3.61 11.09
C ILE A 23 24.89 2.65 9.89
N LEU A 24 24.90 3.18 8.67
CA LEU A 24 24.89 2.35 7.46
C LEU A 24 26.25 1.63 7.24
N PRO A 25 26.22 0.39 6.74
CA PRO A 25 27.44 -0.36 6.42
C PRO A 25 28.26 0.37 5.35
N GLN A 26 29.55 0.54 5.60
CA GLN A 26 30.48 1.22 4.68
C GLN A 26 31.08 0.27 3.63
N ASP A 27 30.87 -1.03 3.80
CA ASP A 27 31.41 -2.12 2.99
C ASP A 27 30.32 -2.87 2.20
N TYR A 28 29.11 -2.31 2.12
CA TYR A 28 28.04 -2.87 1.32
C TYR A 28 28.38 -2.86 -0.17
N ASN A 29 28.28 -4.04 -0.79
CA ASN A 29 28.37 -4.21 -2.23
C ASN A 29 27.17 -5.03 -2.68
N SER A 30 26.44 -4.52 -3.68
CA SER A 30 25.29 -5.24 -4.24
C SER A 30 25.76 -6.52 -4.94
N LEU A 31 25.16 -7.65 -4.60
CA LEU A 31 25.43 -8.94 -5.26
C LEU A 31 24.96 -8.95 -6.71
N LEU A 32 23.93 -8.14 -7.02
CA LEU A 32 23.27 -8.09 -8.32
C LEU A 32 23.47 -6.72 -8.96
N ASN A 33 23.62 -6.69 -10.27
CA ASN A 33 23.56 -5.44 -11.04
C ASN A 33 22.11 -4.92 -11.16
N PRO A 34 21.87 -3.66 -11.59
CA PRO A 34 20.52 -3.10 -11.62
C PRO A 34 19.50 -3.91 -12.42
N LYS A 35 19.90 -4.54 -13.53
CA LYS A 35 19.02 -5.40 -14.34
C LYS A 35 18.69 -6.70 -13.60
N GLU A 36 19.68 -7.34 -13.00
CA GLU A 36 19.51 -8.55 -12.21
C GLU A 36 18.64 -8.31 -10.98
N THR A 37 18.79 -7.16 -10.31
CA THR A 37 17.94 -6.75 -9.20
C THR A 37 16.47 -6.67 -9.63
N GLN A 38 16.17 -6.08 -10.80
CA GLN A 38 14.80 -6.04 -11.30
C GLN A 38 14.24 -7.45 -11.58
N LEU A 39 15.03 -8.32 -12.20
CA LEU A 39 14.63 -9.72 -12.44
C LEU A 39 14.37 -10.47 -11.13
N ALA A 40 15.25 -10.30 -10.13
CA ALA A 40 15.11 -10.91 -8.82
C ALA A 40 13.88 -10.38 -8.05
N THR A 41 13.61 -9.07 -8.11
CA THR A 41 12.42 -8.47 -7.50
C THR A 41 11.14 -9.09 -8.04
N TYR A 42 11.00 -9.21 -9.36
CA TYR A 42 9.81 -9.85 -9.95
C TYR A 42 9.74 -11.35 -9.63
N ALA A 43 10.87 -12.06 -9.66
CA ALA A 43 10.90 -13.48 -9.29
C ALA A 43 10.39 -13.73 -7.85
N VAL A 44 10.78 -12.89 -6.89
CA VAL A 44 10.28 -12.95 -5.51
C VAL A 44 8.80 -12.59 -5.46
N LYS A 45 8.38 -11.54 -6.17
CA LYS A 45 6.97 -11.11 -6.18
C LYS A 45 6.05 -12.20 -6.73
N ASP A 46 6.42 -12.78 -7.87
CA ASP A 46 5.66 -13.85 -8.52
C ASP A 46 5.57 -15.09 -7.62
N TYR A 47 6.68 -15.47 -6.99
CA TYR A 47 6.71 -16.62 -6.08
C TYR A 47 5.77 -16.42 -4.89
N ILE A 48 5.80 -15.25 -4.24
CA ILE A 48 4.94 -14.96 -3.09
C ILE A 48 3.47 -14.95 -3.52
N GLU A 49 3.14 -14.23 -4.59
CA GLU A 49 1.75 -14.10 -5.05
C GLU A 49 1.17 -15.45 -5.50
N GLU A 50 1.94 -16.27 -6.22
CA GLU A 50 1.52 -17.61 -6.65
C GLU A 50 1.25 -18.53 -5.46
N ASN A 51 2.17 -18.59 -4.50
CA ASN A 51 2.01 -19.49 -3.36
C ASN A 51 0.94 -18.99 -2.40
N LEU A 52 0.79 -17.69 -2.18
CA LEU A 52 -0.31 -17.17 -1.35
C LEU A 52 -1.68 -17.48 -1.97
N CYS A 53 -1.83 -17.37 -3.29
CA CYS A 53 -3.06 -17.76 -3.98
C CYS A 53 -3.37 -19.25 -3.79
N LYS A 54 -2.36 -20.13 -3.89
CA LYS A 54 -2.53 -21.57 -3.71
C LYS A 54 -2.93 -21.94 -2.30
N GLU A 55 -2.21 -21.42 -1.30
CA GLU A 55 -2.41 -21.78 0.11
C GLU A 55 -3.73 -21.25 0.68
N LEU A 56 -4.16 -20.07 0.23
CA LEU A 56 -5.36 -19.40 0.76
C LEU A 56 -6.56 -19.46 -0.22
N ASN A 57 -6.44 -20.17 -1.34
CA ASN A 57 -7.49 -20.23 -2.38
C ASN A 57 -7.96 -18.82 -2.83
N LEU A 58 -7.00 -17.99 -3.21
CA LEU A 58 -7.23 -16.62 -3.67
C LEU A 58 -7.17 -16.55 -5.19
N ILE A 59 -8.02 -15.69 -5.78
CA ILE A 59 -7.81 -15.21 -7.15
C ILE A 59 -7.10 -13.86 -7.16
N ARG A 60 -6.31 -13.60 -8.20
CA ARG A 60 -5.71 -12.28 -8.42
C ARG A 60 -6.74 -11.34 -9.02
N VAL A 61 -6.83 -10.13 -8.49
CA VAL A 61 -7.76 -9.09 -8.95
C VAL A 61 -7.05 -7.75 -9.05
N THR A 62 -7.60 -6.85 -9.87
CA THR A 62 -7.14 -5.46 -9.95
C THR A 62 -7.96 -4.57 -9.02
N VAL A 63 -7.28 -3.84 -8.14
CA VAL A 63 -7.90 -2.81 -7.28
C VAL A 63 -7.97 -1.45 -7.98
N PRO A 64 -9.00 -0.62 -7.73
CA PRO A 64 -8.98 0.77 -8.17
C PRO A 64 -7.84 1.54 -7.50
N LEU A 65 -7.09 2.32 -8.29
CA LEU A 65 -6.09 3.27 -7.78
C LEU A 65 -6.73 4.63 -7.42
N ILE A 66 -7.83 4.97 -8.10
CA ILE A 66 -8.53 6.25 -7.99
C ILE A 66 -9.97 5.93 -7.64
N VAL A 67 -10.48 6.59 -6.60
CA VAL A 67 -11.86 6.43 -6.12
C VAL A 67 -12.51 7.80 -5.93
N ASP A 68 -13.83 7.86 -6.08
CA ASP A 68 -14.61 9.04 -5.71
C ASP A 68 -14.50 9.29 -4.20
N VAL A 69 -14.32 10.56 -3.79
CA VAL A 69 -14.32 10.98 -2.39
C VAL A 69 -15.57 10.51 -1.65
N GLU A 70 -16.72 10.50 -2.32
CA GLU A 70 -18.01 10.12 -1.74
C GLU A 70 -18.25 8.60 -1.73
N SER A 71 -17.40 7.81 -2.38
CA SER A 71 -17.59 6.35 -2.50
C SER A 71 -17.57 5.61 -1.16
N GLY A 72 -16.96 6.20 -0.13
CA GLY A 72 -16.71 5.55 1.16
C GLY A 72 -15.68 4.41 1.09
N VAL A 73 -15.07 4.17 -0.08
CA VAL A 73 -14.13 3.07 -0.32
C VAL A 73 -12.74 3.36 0.25
N ASN A 74 -12.32 4.62 0.23
CA ASN A 74 -10.98 4.99 0.71
C ASN A 74 -10.88 4.85 2.25
N ASP A 75 -9.74 4.34 2.71
CA ASP A 75 -9.37 4.31 4.13
C ASP A 75 -8.56 5.58 4.44
N MET A 76 -8.89 6.29 5.53
CA MET A 76 -8.22 7.55 5.87
C MET A 76 -6.96 7.33 6.73
N LEU A 77 -6.75 6.12 7.26
CA LEU A 77 -5.57 5.73 8.05
C LEU A 77 -5.18 6.73 9.16
N ASP A 78 -6.18 7.33 9.81
CA ASP A 78 -6.06 8.48 10.74
C ASP A 78 -5.60 8.13 12.16
N ARG A 79 -5.29 6.84 12.41
CA ARG A 79 -4.98 6.30 13.74
C ARG A 79 -3.79 6.97 14.45
N ASP A 80 -2.81 7.46 13.70
CA ASP A 80 -1.57 8.05 14.24
C ASP A 80 -1.41 9.54 13.88
N GLY A 81 -2.49 10.19 13.43
CA GLY A 81 -2.49 11.61 13.04
C GLY A 81 -3.31 11.89 11.78
N SER A 82 -3.45 13.16 11.43
CA SER A 82 -4.14 13.56 10.19
C SER A 82 -3.35 13.07 8.98
N ARG A 83 -3.89 12.10 8.25
CA ARG A 83 -3.35 11.61 6.99
C ARG A 83 -4.36 11.91 5.89
N THR A 84 -3.95 12.74 4.95
CA THR A 84 -4.83 13.21 3.88
C THR A 84 -4.47 12.54 2.55
N PRO A 85 -5.45 11.94 1.86
CA PRO A 85 -5.20 11.35 0.56
C PRO A 85 -4.83 12.42 -0.48
N ILE A 86 -4.18 11.98 -1.56
CA ILE A 86 -4.01 12.84 -2.73
C ILE A 86 -5.37 13.00 -3.40
N GLN A 87 -5.98 14.17 -3.23
CA GLN A 87 -7.25 14.53 -3.85
C GLN A 87 -7.03 15.41 -5.08
N PHE A 88 -7.81 15.19 -6.12
CA PHE A 88 -7.78 15.99 -7.34
C PHE A 88 -9.17 16.06 -7.99
N HIS A 89 -9.42 17.16 -8.69
CA HIS A 89 -10.66 17.41 -9.41
C HIS A 89 -10.59 16.85 -10.82
N ILE A 90 -11.61 16.12 -11.24
CA ILE A 90 -11.75 15.62 -12.60
C ILE A 90 -12.88 16.39 -13.28
N SER A 91 -12.50 17.31 -14.17
CA SER A 91 -13.40 18.01 -15.09
C SER A 91 -13.93 17.04 -16.15
N ASN A 92 -14.97 16.29 -15.81
CA ASN A 92 -15.58 15.31 -16.70
C ASN A 92 -16.82 15.88 -17.41
N ASP A 93 -16.97 15.51 -18.68
CA ASP A 93 -18.04 15.99 -19.58
C ASP A 93 -18.17 17.54 -19.63
N ARG A 94 -17.04 18.24 -19.80
CA ARG A 94 -16.99 19.73 -19.80
C ARG A 94 -17.65 20.31 -18.53
N ASP A 95 -17.30 19.75 -17.39
CA ASP A 95 -17.81 20.09 -16.06
C ASP A 95 -19.31 19.83 -15.84
N LYS A 96 -19.96 19.01 -16.67
CA LYS A 96 -21.35 18.57 -16.41
C LYS A 96 -21.44 17.45 -15.38
N ASN A 97 -20.41 16.60 -15.32
CA ASN A 97 -20.35 15.47 -14.41
C ASN A 97 -18.99 15.45 -13.68
N PRO A 98 -18.62 16.55 -12.98
CA PRO A 98 -17.34 16.63 -12.30
C PRO A 98 -17.27 15.59 -11.19
N ILE A 99 -16.07 15.09 -10.93
CA ILE A 99 -15.81 14.13 -9.85
C ILE A 99 -14.61 14.64 -9.06
N ASP A 100 -14.78 14.79 -7.75
CA ASP A 100 -13.64 14.92 -6.85
C ASP A 100 -13.18 13.52 -6.49
N ALA A 101 -11.93 13.20 -6.84
CA ALA A 101 -11.37 11.87 -6.72
C ALA A 101 -10.14 11.87 -5.82
N GLN A 102 -9.84 10.71 -5.27
CA GLN A 102 -8.68 10.48 -4.41
C GLN A 102 -7.88 9.27 -4.87
N VAL A 103 -6.56 9.35 -4.75
CA VAL A 103 -5.69 8.16 -4.79
C VAL A 103 -5.93 7.35 -3.52
N VAL A 104 -6.10 6.04 -3.66
CA VAL A 104 -6.37 5.18 -2.50
C VAL A 104 -5.18 5.16 -1.52
N GLN A 105 -5.48 5.10 -0.23
CA GLN A 105 -4.46 4.89 0.82
C GLN A 105 -4.36 3.41 1.22
N ALA A 106 -5.47 2.68 1.16
CA ALA A 106 -5.59 1.24 1.37
C ALA A 106 -6.86 0.70 0.70
N ALA A 107 -6.91 -0.62 0.45
CA ALA A 107 -8.07 -1.27 -0.15
C ALA A 107 -8.97 -1.98 0.88
N THR A 108 -8.77 -1.74 2.18
CA THR A 108 -9.43 -2.45 3.29
C THR A 108 -10.95 -2.55 3.11
N LYS A 109 -11.62 -1.43 2.82
CA LYS A 109 -13.08 -1.40 2.64
C LYS A 109 -13.51 -1.99 1.30
N TRP A 110 -12.71 -1.77 0.25
CA TRP A 110 -12.98 -2.27 -1.10
C TRP A 110 -13.03 -3.80 -1.16
N LYS A 111 -12.06 -4.49 -0.54
CA LYS A 111 -11.94 -5.95 -0.65
C LYS A 111 -13.22 -6.66 -0.22
N ARG A 112 -13.85 -6.22 0.88
CA ARG A 112 -15.12 -6.80 1.36
C ARG A 112 -16.27 -6.60 0.39
N MET A 113 -16.35 -5.44 -0.27
CA MET A 113 -17.33 -5.20 -1.33
C MET A 113 -17.05 -6.09 -2.54
N ALA A 114 -15.78 -6.24 -2.92
CA ALA A 114 -15.34 -7.06 -4.05
C ALA A 114 -15.65 -8.55 -3.85
N LEU A 115 -15.41 -9.11 -2.65
CA LEU A 115 -15.78 -10.50 -2.32
C LEU A 115 -17.27 -10.75 -2.60
N LYS A 116 -18.15 -9.85 -2.15
CA LYS A 116 -19.59 -9.94 -2.39
C LYS A 116 -19.93 -9.78 -3.88
N GLN A 117 -19.32 -8.80 -4.55
CA GLN A 117 -19.57 -8.53 -5.98
C GLN A 117 -19.17 -9.72 -6.86
N PHE A 118 -18.09 -10.42 -6.52
CA PHE A 118 -17.61 -11.58 -7.25
C PHE A 118 -18.29 -12.89 -6.81
N GLY A 119 -19.15 -12.85 -5.80
CA GLY A 119 -19.87 -14.03 -5.32
C GLY A 119 -18.97 -15.07 -4.67
N MET A 120 -17.90 -14.62 -4.00
CA MET A 120 -16.95 -15.51 -3.32
C MET A 120 -17.65 -16.33 -2.25
N LYS A 121 -17.35 -17.63 -2.23
CA LYS A 121 -17.85 -18.59 -1.25
C LYS A 121 -16.90 -18.68 -0.05
N LEU A 122 -17.38 -19.29 1.03
CA LEU A 122 -16.56 -19.56 2.21
C LEU A 122 -15.27 -20.29 1.81
N GLY A 123 -14.13 -19.71 2.16
CA GLY A 123 -12.81 -20.25 1.83
C GLY A 123 -12.30 -19.87 0.43
N GLU A 124 -13.02 -19.06 -0.34
CA GLU A 124 -12.50 -18.35 -1.52
C GLU A 124 -12.11 -16.93 -1.11
N GLY A 125 -11.11 -16.37 -1.80
CA GLY A 125 -10.71 -14.98 -1.56
C GLY A 125 -10.10 -14.31 -2.76
N LEU A 126 -9.55 -13.13 -2.50
CA LEU A 126 -8.86 -12.32 -3.51
C LEU A 126 -7.55 -11.76 -2.97
N ILE A 127 -6.62 -11.51 -3.88
CA ILE A 127 -5.39 -10.75 -3.65
C ILE A 127 -5.23 -9.70 -4.74
N THR A 128 -4.68 -8.55 -4.38
CA THR A 128 -4.32 -7.48 -5.33
C THR A 128 -2.92 -6.97 -5.05
N ASP A 129 -2.18 -6.61 -6.10
CA ASP A 129 -1.01 -5.72 -6.04
C ASP A 129 -1.52 -4.29 -5.83
N MET A 130 -1.80 -3.94 -4.57
CA MET A 130 -2.34 -2.62 -4.21
C MET A 130 -1.22 -1.59 -4.21
N ARG A 131 -1.49 -0.42 -4.77
CA ARG A 131 -0.55 0.71 -4.82
C ARG A 131 -1.21 1.94 -4.23
N ALA A 132 -0.46 2.65 -3.40
CA ALA A 132 -0.92 3.85 -2.71
C ALA A 132 0.15 4.95 -2.69
N ILE A 133 -0.28 6.18 -2.50
CA ILE A 133 0.60 7.34 -2.28
C ILE A 133 0.29 7.93 -0.90
N ARG A 134 1.26 7.85 0.01
CA ARG A 134 1.14 8.26 1.41
C ARG A 134 2.00 9.48 1.69
N LYS A 135 1.56 10.66 1.24
CA LYS A 135 2.36 11.90 1.30
C LYS A 135 2.63 12.44 2.70
N ASP A 136 1.79 12.08 3.67
CA ASP A 136 1.86 12.60 5.04
C ASP A 136 2.59 11.64 6.00
N TYR A 137 3.16 10.55 5.49
CA TYR A 137 4.01 9.66 6.28
C TYR A 137 5.42 10.24 6.41
N PHE A 138 6.08 9.95 7.54
CA PHE A 138 7.51 10.17 7.66
C PHE A 138 8.25 9.23 6.70
N LEU A 139 9.41 9.68 6.22
CA LEU A 139 10.25 8.93 5.30
C LEU A 139 11.56 8.55 5.98
N ASP A 140 12.00 7.33 5.75
CA ASP A 140 13.27 6.80 6.20
C ASP A 140 13.68 5.60 5.32
N HIS A 141 14.60 4.77 5.81
CA HIS A 141 15.10 3.59 5.09
C HIS A 141 14.08 2.47 4.83
N ASP A 142 12.97 2.39 5.57
CA ASP A 142 11.90 1.39 5.40
C ASP A 142 10.51 2.01 5.13
N HIS A 143 10.39 3.35 5.16
CA HIS A 143 9.17 4.10 4.90
C HIS A 143 9.27 4.95 3.64
N SER A 144 8.40 4.64 2.66
CA SER A 144 8.30 5.32 1.37
C SER A 144 6.93 5.99 1.21
N ALA A 145 6.90 7.15 0.54
CA ALA A 145 5.66 7.79 0.12
C ALA A 145 4.90 6.96 -0.94
N TYR A 146 5.61 6.10 -1.67
CA TYR A 146 5.00 5.09 -2.55
C TYR A 146 4.94 3.76 -1.83
N VAL A 147 3.74 3.21 -1.73
CA VAL A 147 3.49 1.95 -1.01
C VAL A 147 2.89 0.95 -1.97
N ASP A 148 3.51 -0.23 -2.09
CA ASP A 148 2.93 -1.42 -2.69
C ASP A 148 2.67 -2.49 -1.64
N GLN A 149 1.54 -3.21 -1.75
CA GLN A 149 1.14 -4.24 -0.79
C GLN A 149 0.36 -5.35 -1.49
N TRP A 150 0.66 -6.59 -1.13
CA TRP A 150 -0.27 -7.71 -1.35
C TRP A 150 -1.44 -7.58 -0.38
N ASP A 151 -2.49 -6.90 -0.82
CA ASP A 151 -3.69 -6.73 -0.02
C ASP A 151 -4.68 -7.85 -0.38
N TRP A 152 -5.09 -8.65 0.60
CA TRP A 152 -5.91 -9.85 0.39
C TRP A 152 -7.04 -9.97 1.42
N GLU A 153 -8.11 -10.67 1.07
CA GLU A 153 -9.24 -10.95 1.97
C GLU A 153 -9.90 -12.28 1.59
N LEU A 154 -10.42 -13.00 2.60
CA LEU A 154 -11.22 -14.22 2.45
C LEU A 154 -12.70 -13.94 2.75
N ALA A 155 -13.59 -14.67 2.09
CA ALA A 155 -15.02 -14.68 2.37
C ALA A 155 -15.39 -15.56 3.57
#